data_AF-A0A536V260-F1
#
_entry.id   AF-A0A536V260-F1
#
_cell.length_a   1.000
_cell.length_b   1.000
_cell.length_c   1.000
_cell.angle_alpha   90.00
_cell.angle_beta   90.00
_cell.angle_gamma   90.00
#
_symmetry.space_group_name_H-M   'P 1'
#
loop_
_entity.id
_entity.type
_entity.pdbx_description
1 polymer ?
#
loop_
_entity_poly.entity_id
_entity_poly.type
_entity_poly.pdbx_seq_one_letter_code
_entity_poly.pdbx_strand_id
1 'polypeptide(L)'
;MQLLNHRDTALERPWATGLNLQRAIARIATLMDRDEDILFIHLTSHGAANGQLSASLRPMELEPVTPAALKRWLAEAGVRYSVISVSACYSGSWIAPLAGDGTLVMTAADADHTS
;
A
#
# COMPACT_ATOMS: atom_id res chain seq x y z
N MET A 1 6.94 -10.81 -1.46
CA MET A 1 5.61 -11.27 -1.01
C MET A 1 4.56 -10.63 -1.90
N GLN A 2 3.45 -11.30 -2.20
CA GLN A 2 2.39 -10.75 -3.05
C GLN A 2 1.03 -11.02 -2.41
N LEU A 3 0.19 -9.99 -2.34
CA LEU A 3 -1.20 -10.08 -1.87
C LEU A 3 -2.12 -9.92 -3.08
N LEU A 4 -3.15 -10.76 -3.21
CA LEU A 4 -4.00 -10.81 -4.40
C LEU A 4 -5.48 -11.00 -4.03
N ASN A 5 -6.36 -10.22 -4.65
CA ASN A 5 -7.81 -10.43 -4.58
C ASN A 5 -8.32 -11.02 -5.89
N HIS A 6 -8.14 -12.32 -6.06
CA HIS A 6 -8.66 -13.08 -7.21
C HIS A 6 -9.30 -14.38 -6.72
N ARG A 7 -10.48 -14.73 -7.25
CA ARG A 7 -11.26 -15.89 -6.77
C ARG A 7 -10.47 -17.19 -6.94
N ASP A 8 -9.82 -17.35 -8.09
CA ASP A 8 -9.13 -18.60 -8.44
C ASP A 8 -7.84 -18.82 -7.62
N THR A 9 -7.26 -17.76 -7.07
CA THR A 9 -6.02 -17.85 -6.27
C THR A 9 -6.27 -17.73 -4.77
N ALA A 10 -7.53 -17.68 -4.33
CA ALA A 10 -7.91 -17.32 -2.97
C ALA A 10 -7.41 -18.30 -1.90
N LEU A 11 -7.14 -19.56 -2.26
CA LEU A 11 -6.59 -20.58 -1.35
C LEU A 11 -5.06 -20.68 -1.40
N GLU A 12 -4.43 -20.09 -2.42
CA GLU A 12 -2.99 -20.24 -2.68
C GLU A 12 -2.20 -18.98 -2.29
N ARG A 13 -2.85 -17.82 -2.32
CA ARG A 13 -2.24 -16.52 -2.11
C ARG A 13 -2.94 -15.78 -0.98
N PRO A 14 -2.19 -15.09 -0.11
CA PRO A 14 -2.81 -14.22 0.89
C PRO A 14 -3.58 -13.09 0.20
N TRP A 15 -4.75 -12.75 0.75
CA TRP A 15 -5.64 -11.76 0.16
C TRP A 15 -5.08 -10.34 0.29
N ALA A 16 -5.34 -9.48 -0.69
CA ALA A 16 -4.99 -8.06 -0.67
C ALA A 16 -5.98 -7.26 0.18
N THR A 17 -5.93 -7.49 1.50
CA THR A 17 -6.69 -6.73 2.50
C THR A 17 -5.77 -5.79 3.27
N GLY A 18 -6.31 -4.70 3.83
CA GLY A 18 -5.54 -3.78 4.67
C GLY A 18 -4.87 -4.49 5.86
N LEU A 19 -5.56 -5.44 6.49
CA LEU A 19 -5.01 -6.23 7.59
C LEU A 19 -3.82 -7.11 7.14
N ASN A 20 -3.92 -7.75 5.98
CA ASN A 20 -2.82 -8.56 5.45
C ASN A 20 -1.62 -7.70 5.04
N LEU A 21 -1.87 -6.50 4.50
CA LEU A 21 -0.80 -5.53 4.21
C LEU A 21 -0.09 -5.08 5.48
N GLN A 22 -0.84 -4.69 6.53
CA GLN A 22 -0.26 -4.33 7.83
C GLN A 22 0.61 -5.47 8.39
N ARG A 23 0.09 -6.70 8.40
CA ARG A 23 0.82 -7.87 8.89
C ARG A 23 2.06 -8.19 8.06
N ALA A 24 1.98 -8.03 6.73
CA ALA A 24 3.11 -8.19 5.83
C ALA A 24 4.22 -7.17 6.13
N ILE A 25 3.86 -5.88 6.27
CA ILE A 25 4.79 -4.81 6.65
C ILE A 25 5.45 -5.13 7.98
N ALA A 26 4.66 -5.44 9.01
CA ALA A 26 5.19 -5.77 10.33
C ALA A 26 6.16 -6.96 10.27
N ARG A 27 5.82 -8.03 9.53
CA ARG A 27 6.69 -9.19 9.39
C ARG A 27 7.99 -8.86 8.65
N ILE A 28 7.93 -8.12 7.54
CA ILE A 28 9.12 -7.75 6.77
C ILE A 28 10.03 -6.86 7.63
N ALA A 29 9.47 -5.90 8.37
CA ALA A 29 10.23 -5.02 9.25
C ALA A 29 10.99 -5.75 10.38
N THR A 30 10.55 -6.96 10.78
CA THR A 30 11.32 -7.79 11.73
C THR A 30 12.54 -8.48 11.12
N LEU A 31 12.63 -8.50 9.79
CA LEU A 31 13.72 -9.12 9.04
C LEU A 31 14.72 -8.08 8.51
N MET A 32 14.35 -6.80 8.50
CA MET A 32 15.17 -5.71 7.97
C MET A 32 16.25 -5.29 8.96
N ASP A 33 17.42 -4.94 8.44
CA ASP A 33 18.28 -3.96 9.07
C ASP A 33 17.66 -2.57 8.89
N ARG A 34 17.24 -1.94 9.99
CA ARG A 34 16.47 -0.69 9.93
C ARG A 34 17.32 0.50 9.51
N ASP A 35 18.64 0.40 9.59
CA ASP A 35 19.54 1.49 9.26
C ASP A 35 20.09 1.40 7.82
N GLU A 36 19.96 0.24 7.17
CA GLU A 36 20.46 0.02 5.80
C GLU A 36 19.37 -0.38 4.79
N ASP A 37 18.35 -1.15 5.21
CA ASP A 37 17.39 -1.73 4.27
C ASP A 37 16.25 -0.77 3.87
N ILE A 38 15.80 -0.94 2.62
CA ILE A 38 14.67 -0.21 2.04
C ILE A 38 13.47 -1.15 1.89
N LEU A 39 12.32 -0.76 2.42
CA LEU A 39 11.06 -1.44 2.15
C LEU A 39 10.43 -0.93 0.85
N PHE A 40 10.38 -1.77 -0.19
CA PHE A 40 9.64 -1.48 -1.41
C PHE A 40 8.21 -2.00 -1.34
N ILE A 41 7.22 -1.12 -1.59
CA ILE A 41 5.79 -1.45 -1.66
C ILE A 41 5.24 -0.99 -3.00
N HIS A 42 4.64 -1.90 -3.75
CA HIS A 42 3.90 -1.58 -4.97
C HIS A 42 2.41 -1.89 -4.77
N LEU A 43 1.57 -0.87 -4.96
CA LEU A 43 0.12 -0.94 -4.84
C LEU A 43 -0.49 -0.67 -6.21
N THR A 44 -1.37 -1.55 -6.65
CA THR A 44 -2.11 -1.40 -7.90
C THR A 44 -3.57 -1.74 -7.67
N SER A 45 -4.47 -0.81 -8.01
CA SER A 45 -5.92 -1.00 -7.95
C SER A 45 -6.64 0.13 -8.70
N HIS A 46 -7.97 0.06 -8.74
CA HIS A 46 -8.77 1.24 -9.06
C HIS A 46 -8.63 2.28 -7.93
N GLY A 47 -8.41 3.53 -8.33
CA GLY A 47 -8.42 4.68 -7.43
C GLY A 47 -9.72 5.46 -7.56
N ALA A 48 -10.16 6.06 -6.46
CA ALA A 48 -11.30 6.98 -6.43
C ALA A 48 -10.82 8.43 -6.21
N ALA A 49 -11.63 9.41 -6.59
CA ALA A 49 -11.29 10.85 -6.45
C ALA A 49 -11.03 11.27 -4.99
N ASN A 50 -11.48 10.49 -4.01
CA ASN A 50 -11.16 10.68 -2.59
C ASN A 50 -9.79 10.10 -2.19
N GLY A 51 -8.97 9.66 -3.14
CA GLY A 51 -7.64 9.10 -2.91
C GLY A 51 -7.65 7.69 -2.31
N GLN A 52 -8.77 6.98 -2.26
CA GLN A 52 -8.81 5.61 -1.75
C GLN A 52 -8.43 4.60 -2.84
N LEU A 53 -7.66 3.58 -2.45
CA LEU A 53 -7.48 2.40 -3.29
C LEU A 53 -8.61 1.41 -2.99
N SER A 54 -9.37 1.10 -4.03
CA SER A 54 -10.42 0.07 -3.92
C SER A 54 -9.80 -1.29 -3.60
N ALA A 55 -10.44 -2.05 -2.73
CA ALA A 55 -10.15 -3.46 -2.53
C ALA A 55 -11.46 -4.21 -2.69
N SER A 56 -11.50 -5.22 -3.56
CA SER A 56 -12.71 -6.02 -3.77
C SER A 56 -12.36 -7.50 -3.92
N LEU A 57 -13.04 -8.37 -3.19
CA LEU A 57 -12.97 -9.82 -3.38
C LEU A 57 -14.37 -10.42 -3.24
N ARG A 58 -15.16 -10.37 -4.32
CA ARG A 58 -16.58 -10.79 -4.26
C ARG A 58 -16.73 -12.23 -3.70
N PRO A 59 -17.70 -12.47 -2.80
CA PRO A 59 -18.74 -11.55 -2.33
C PRO A 59 -18.36 -10.66 -1.13
N MET A 60 -17.10 -10.64 -0.70
CA MET A 60 -16.65 -9.82 0.44
C MET A 60 -16.41 -8.37 0.04
N GLU A 61 -17.00 -7.46 0.81
CA GLU A 61 -16.65 -6.04 0.87
C GLU A 61 -15.40 -5.88 1.73
N LEU A 62 -14.41 -5.14 1.24
CA LEU A 62 -13.16 -4.91 1.94
C LEU A 62 -13.01 -3.42 2.22
N GLU A 63 -12.57 -3.09 3.43
CA GLU A 63 -12.19 -1.72 3.76
C GLU A 63 -11.04 -1.27 2.85
N PRO A 64 -11.14 -0.08 2.22
CA PRO A 64 -10.12 0.44 1.34
C PRO A 64 -8.84 0.78 2.11
N VAL A 65 -7.71 0.69 1.42
CA VAL A 65 -6.43 1.15 1.98
C VAL A 65 -6.31 2.65 1.75
N THR A 66 -5.96 3.37 2.81
CA THR A 66 -5.74 4.82 2.78
C THR A 66 -4.27 5.15 3.01
N PRO A 67 -3.76 6.28 2.49
CA PRO A 67 -2.37 6.66 2.70
C PRO A 67 -2.07 6.95 4.18
N ALA A 68 -3.05 7.45 4.95
CA ALA A 68 -2.92 7.65 6.39
C ALA A 68 -2.74 6.32 7.16
N ALA A 69 -3.48 5.28 6.77
CA ALA A 69 -3.32 3.95 7.36
C ALA A 69 -1.94 3.37 7.03
N LEU A 70 -1.49 3.48 5.77
CA LEU A 70 -0.16 3.01 5.36
C LEU A 70 0.96 3.73 6.13
N LYS A 71 0.90 5.06 6.24
CA LYS A 71 1.87 5.85 7.02
C LYS A 71 1.97 5.34 8.45
N ARG A 72 0.82 5.14 9.10
CA ARG A 72 0.74 4.64 10.48
C ARG A 72 1.38 3.25 10.59
N TRP A 73 1.07 2.32 9.70
CA TRP A 73 1.63 0.97 9.76
C TRP A 73 3.14 0.92 9.54
N LEU A 74 3.68 1.77 8.65
CA LEU A 74 5.12 1.91 8.45
C LEU A 74 5.81 2.43 9.73
N ALA A 75 5.21 3.46 10.35
CA ALA A 75 5.71 4.03 11.60
C ALA A 75 5.65 3.03 12.76
N GLU A 76 4.52 2.32 12.93
CA GLU A 76 4.34 1.26 13.94
C GLU A 76 5.36 0.12 13.76
N ALA A 77 5.69 -0.23 12.51
CA ALA A 77 6.68 -1.26 12.19
C ALA A 77 8.14 -0.77 12.34
N GLY A 78 8.36 0.54 12.52
CA GLY A 78 9.69 1.14 12.62
C GLY A 78 10.45 1.14 11.29
N VAL A 79 9.75 1.16 10.16
CA VAL A 79 10.37 1.24 8.82
C VAL A 79 10.90 2.66 8.60
N ARG A 80 12.22 2.79 8.44
CA ARG A 80 12.90 4.08 8.23
C ARG A 80 12.93 4.49 6.76
N TYR A 81 13.30 3.56 5.89
CA TYR A 81 13.42 3.81 4.46
C TYR A 81 12.37 3.03 3.69
N SER A 82 11.61 3.72 2.85
CA SER A 82 10.59 3.09 2.02
C SER A 82 10.47 3.72 0.64
N VAL A 83 10.15 2.87 -0.33
CA VAL A 83 9.79 3.28 -1.70
C VAL A 83 8.38 2.77 -1.95
N ILE A 84 7.44 3.69 -2.19
CA ILE A 84 6.02 3.40 -2.33
C ILE A 84 5.59 3.77 -3.75
N SER A 85 5.29 2.75 -4.55
CA SER A 85 4.76 2.89 -5.90
C SER A 85 3.25 2.68 -5.89
N VAL A 86 2.47 3.69 -6.30
CA VAL A 86 1.00 3.65 -6.33
C VAL A 86 0.52 3.81 -7.77
N SER A 87 -0.05 2.74 -8.32
CA SER A 87 -0.64 2.69 -9.66
C SER A 87 -2.16 2.68 -9.57
N ALA A 88 -2.76 3.87 -9.59
CA ALA A 88 -4.21 4.06 -9.57
C ALA A 88 -4.61 5.48 -10.03
N CYS A 89 -5.87 5.66 -10.43
CA CYS A 89 -6.44 6.99 -10.66
C CYS A 89 -6.33 7.88 -9.42
N TYR A 90 -6.08 9.19 -9.60
CA TYR A 90 -5.94 10.17 -8.52
C TYR A 90 -4.83 9.85 -7.49
N SER A 91 -3.89 8.97 -7.86
CA SER A 91 -2.83 8.48 -6.95
C SER A 91 -1.90 9.57 -6.46
N GLY A 92 -1.81 10.72 -7.13
CA GLY A 92 -1.03 11.88 -6.66
C GLY A 92 -1.46 12.38 -5.27
N SER A 93 -2.71 12.11 -4.87
CA SER A 93 -3.22 12.42 -3.51
C SER A 93 -2.53 11.62 -2.40
N TRP A 94 -1.76 10.58 -2.74
CA TRP A 94 -0.97 9.78 -1.78
C TRP A 94 0.38 10.41 -1.43
N ILE A 95 0.87 11.37 -2.23
CA ILE A 95 2.21 11.95 -2.05
C ILE A 95 2.29 12.72 -0.74
N ALA A 96 1.45 13.75 -0.56
CA ALA A 96 1.55 14.63 0.60
C ALA A 96 1.35 13.90 1.95
N PRO A 97 0.39 12.97 2.10
CA PRO A 97 0.25 12.22 3.35
C PRO A 97 1.44 11.31 3.66
N LEU A 98 2.07 10.70 2.65
CA LEU A 98 3.19 9.77 2.83
C LEU A 98 4.56 10.45 2.84
N ALA A 99 4.64 11.73 2.49
CA ALA A 99 5.89 12.49 2.51
C ALA A 99 6.54 12.50 3.90
N GLY A 100 7.87 12.42 3.89
CA GLY A 100 8.73 12.42 5.05
C GLY A 100 10.15 11.97 4.69
N ASP A 101 11.09 12.18 5.60
CA ASP A 101 12.47 11.75 5.42
C ASP A 101 12.53 10.23 5.24
N GLY A 102 13.37 9.77 4.31
CA GLY A 102 13.53 8.34 4.01
C GLY A 102 12.38 7.72 3.20
N THR A 103 11.38 8.48 2.76
CA THR A 103 10.27 7.97 1.94
C THR A 103 10.29 8.55 0.53
N LEU A 104 10.33 7.67 -0.47
CA LEU A 104 10.10 8.02 -1.87
C LEU A 104 8.71 7.53 -2.29
N VAL A 105 7.86 8.42 -2.79
CA VAL A 105 6.52 8.08 -3.31
C VAL A 105 6.48 8.34 -4.81
N MET A 106 6.02 7.34 -5.58
CA MET A 106 5.86 7.41 -7.03
C MET A 106 4.41 7.07 -7.39
N THR A 107 3.77 7.91 -8.21
CA THR A 107 2.35 7.76 -8.55
C THR A 107 2.16 7.70 -10.07
N ALA A 108 1.19 6.92 -10.53
CA ALA A 108 0.87 6.80 -11.95
C ALA A 108 0.08 8.00 -12.50
N ALA A 109 -0.60 8.74 -11.63
CA ALA A 109 -1.35 9.95 -11.96
C ALA A 109 -1.07 11.08 -10.95
N ASP A 110 -1.48 12.29 -11.30
CA ASP A 110 -1.59 13.38 -10.34
C ASP A 110 -2.82 13.22 -9.42
N ALA A 111 -3.11 14.22 -8.59
CA ALA A 111 -4.19 14.17 -7.60
C ALA A 111 -5.58 14.44 -8.18
N ASP A 112 -5.66 15.04 -9.37
CA ASP A 112 -6.88 15.59 -9.97
C ASP A 112 -7.33 14.82 -11.22
N HIS A 113 -6.49 13.94 -11.75
CA HIS A 113 -6.74 13.17 -12.98
C HIS A 113 -6.67 11.66 -12.78
N THR A 114 -7.32 10.93 -13.70
CA THR A 114 -7.20 9.47 -13.83
C THR A 114 -5.88 9.06 -14.49
N SER A 115 -5.36 7.88 -14.14
CA SER A 115 -4.13 7.28 -14.68
C SER A 115 -4.31 6.63 -16.04
#